data_AF-A0A1I2SWF6-F1
#
_entry.id   AF-A0A1I2SWF6-F1
#
_cell.length_a   1.000
_cell.length_b   1.000
_cell.length_c   1.000
_cell.angle_alpha   90.00
_cell.angle_beta   90.00
_cell.angle_gamma   90.00
#
_symmetry.space_group_name_H-M   'P 1'
#
loop_
_entity.id
_entity.type
_entity.pdbx_description
1 polymer ?
#
loop_
_entity_poly.entity_id
_entity_poly.type
_entity_poly.pdbx_seq_one_letter_code
_entity_poly.pdbx_strand_id
1 'polypeptide(L)'
;SYIQHIDQWLRRRIRQIIWKRWKKVKTRYKSLMKLNVPKPKAWEWANTRKGYWRIACSHILHRSITNKILEQVGLKNLVHLFEHAHLSY
;
A
#
# COMPACT_ATOMS: atom_id res chain seq x y z
N SER A 1 -5.19 11.53 -16.17
CA SER A 1 -6.66 11.56 -16.30
C SER A 1 -7.31 11.46 -14.92
N TYR A 2 -8.56 11.91 -14.75
CA TYR A 2 -9.28 11.92 -13.45
C TYR A 2 -9.28 10.56 -12.74
N ILE A 3 -9.50 9.48 -13.48
CA ILE A 3 -9.55 8.10 -12.97
C ILE A 3 -8.20 7.66 -12.38
N GLN A 4 -7.09 8.01 -13.03
CA GLN A 4 -5.75 7.71 -12.51
C GLN A 4 -5.48 8.39 -11.16
N HIS A 5 -6.00 9.60 -10.97
CA HIS A 5 -5.86 10.32 -9.70
C HIS A 5 -6.63 9.60 -8.58
N ILE A 6 -7.84 9.13 -8.87
CA ILE A 6 -8.65 8.35 -7.93
C ILE A 6 -7.96 7.03 -7.57
N ASP A 7 -7.44 6.29 -8.56
CA ASP A 7 -6.72 5.02 -8.32
C ASP A 7 -5.49 5.23 -7.42
N GLN A 8 -4.69 6.27 -7.68
CA GLN A 8 -3.54 6.62 -6.84
C GLN A 8 -3.96 6.96 -5.41
N TRP A 9 -5.01 7.76 -5.25
CA TRP A 9 -5.55 8.11 -3.93
C TRP A 9 -6.05 6.88 -3.18
N LEU A 10 -6.76 5.98 -3.86
CA LEU A 10 -7.29 4.74 -3.27
C LEU A 10 -6.16 3.81 -2.82
N ARG A 11 -5.15 3.59 -3.66
CA ARG A 11 -3.95 2.79 -3.32
C ARG A 11 -3.26 3.33 -2.08
N ARG A 12 -3.09 4.65 -1.98
CA ARG A 12 -2.53 5.30 -0.79
C ARG A 12 -3.41 5.08 0.44
N ARG A 13 -4.74 5.23 0.31
CA ARG A 13 -5.69 5.01 1.40
C ARG A 13 -5.64 3.58 1.92
N ILE A 14 -5.54 2.59 1.03
CA ILE A 14 -5.43 1.18 1.41
C ILE A 14 -4.12 0.93 2.16
N ARG A 15 -2.98 1.47 1.70
CA ARG A 15 -1.71 1.36 2.44
C ARG A 15 -1.78 1.97 3.83
N GLN A 16 -2.47 3.10 3.98
CA GLN A 16 -2.73 3.70 5.28
C GLN A 16 -3.53 2.75 6.19
N ILE A 17 -4.59 2.13 5.68
CA ILE A 17 -5.44 1.19 6.43
C ILE A 17 -4.64 -0.03 6.86
N ILE A 18 -3.84 -0.62 5.96
CA ILE A 18 -2.95 -1.75 6.26
C ILE A 18 -1.99 -1.38 7.39
N TRP A 19 -1.35 -0.21 7.30
CA TRP A 19 -0.42 0.24 8.33
C TRP A 19 -1.11 0.51 9.68
N LYS A 20 -2.32 1.06 9.67
CA LYS A 20 -3.14 1.26 10.86
C LYS A 20 -3.54 -0.08 11.50
N ARG A 21 -3.83 -1.10 10.69
CA ARG A 21 -4.10 -2.47 11.15
C ARG A 21 -2.88 -3.06 11.87
N TRP A 22 -1.66 -2.76 11.42
CA TRP A 22 -0.42 -3.11 12.12
C TRP A 22 -0.13 -2.13 13.28
N LYS A 23 -1.05 -2.04 14.25
CA LYS A 23 -0.96 -1.09 15.37
C LYS A 23 0.32 -1.25 16.20
N LYS A 24 0.75 -2.48 16.45
CA LYS A 24 1.94 -2.80 17.28
C LYS A 24 3.21 -2.87 16.42
N VAL A 25 4.32 -2.37 16.94
CA VAL A 25 5.65 -2.41 16.28
C VAL A 25 6.04 -3.85 15.91
N LYS A 26 5.84 -4.81 16.83
CA LYS A 26 6.10 -6.24 16.58
C LYS A 26 5.31 -6.76 15.36
N THR A 27 4.07 -6.32 15.18
CA THR A 27 3.24 -6.68 14.03
C THR A 27 3.77 -6.04 12.76
N ARG A 28 4.12 -4.74 12.77
CA ARG A 28 4.72 -4.05 11.62
C ARG A 28 6.00 -4.74 11.17
N TYR A 29 6.90 -5.04 12.10
CA TYR A 29 8.14 -5.73 11.82
C TYR A 29 7.91 -7.09 11.17
N LYS A 30 7.04 -7.93 11.75
CA LYS A 30 6.69 -9.25 11.20
C LYS A 30 6.07 -9.13 9.80
N SER A 31 5.18 -8.16 9.58
CA SER A 31 4.57 -7.96 8.27
C SER A 31 5.56 -7.46 7.23
N LEU A 32 6.45 -6.52 7.58
CA LEU A 32 7.51 -6.03 6.69
C LEU A 32 8.49 -7.16 6.31
N MET A 33 8.84 -8.02 7.26
CA MET A 33 9.63 -9.23 7.01
C MET A 33 8.95 -10.19 6.04
N LYS A 34 7.62 -10.41 6.18
CA LYS A 34 6.82 -11.22 5.24
C LYS A 34 6.77 -10.60 3.83
N LEU A 35 6.94 -9.28 3.73
CA LEU A 35 7.02 -8.55 2.47
C LEU A 35 8.47 -8.43 1.95
N ASN A 36 9.36 -9.30 2.40
CA ASN A 36 10.77 -9.40 1.98
C ASN A 36 11.61 -8.14 2.24
N VAL A 37 11.23 -7.31 3.23
CA VAL A 37 12.10 -6.21 3.68
C VAL A 37 13.24 -6.79 4.54
N PRO A 38 14.51 -6.43 4.29
CA PRO A 38 15.64 -6.89 5.09
C PRO A 38 15.45 -6.58 6.59
N LYS A 39 15.79 -7.54 7.47
CA LYS A 39 15.66 -7.43 8.94
C LYS A 39 16.02 -6.05 9.53
N PRO A 40 17.22 -5.49 9.27
CA PRO A 40 17.60 -4.20 9.87
C PRO A 40 16.69 -3.06 9.40
N LYS A 41 16.33 -3.04 8.11
CA LYS A 41 15.41 -2.03 7.55
C LYS A 41 13.98 -2.22 8.02
N ALA A 42 13.52 -3.46 8.17
CA ALA A 42 12.20 -3.75 8.70
C ALA A 42 12.06 -3.23 10.14
N TRP A 43 13.11 -3.34 10.97
CA TRP A 43 13.11 -2.82 12.33
C TRP A 43 13.10 -1.29 12.37
N GLU A 44 13.94 -0.65 11.56
CA GLU A 44 13.99 0.81 11.39
C GLU A 44 12.61 1.36 10.97
N TRP A 45 11.99 0.75 9.95
CA TRP A 45 10.74 1.21 9.38
C TRP A 45 9.52 0.94 10.28
N ALA A 46 9.52 -0.16 11.02
CA ALA A 46 8.44 -0.47 11.97
C ALA A 46 8.32 0.57 13.10
N ASN A 47 9.44 1.17 13.50
CA ASN A 47 9.57 2.17 14.56
C ASN A 47 9.44 3.63 14.08
N THR A 48 9.05 3.85 12.83
CA THR A 48 8.81 5.20 12.30
C THR A 48 7.82 6.01 13.16
N ARG A 49 8.16 7.27 13.42
CA ARG A 49 7.28 8.26 14.09
C ARG A 49 6.36 9.01 13.12
N LYS A 50 6.33 8.63 11.83
CA LYS A 50 5.45 9.25 10.84
C LYS A 50 3.99 8.87 11.09
N GLY A 51 3.09 9.86 11.05
CA GLY A 51 1.65 9.62 11.10
C GLY A 51 1.15 8.78 9.91
N TYR A 52 -0.03 8.18 10.06
CA TYR A 52 -0.56 7.18 9.13
C TYR A 52 -0.66 7.65 7.67
N TRP A 53 -1.08 8.90 7.44
CA TRP A 53 -1.20 9.42 6.08
C TRP A 53 0.16 9.75 5.44
N ARG A 54 1.13 10.17 6.27
CA ARG A 54 2.49 10.51 5.82
C ARG A 54 3.29 9.26 5.47
N ILE A 55 3.16 8.19 6.25
CA ILE A 55 3.84 6.92 5.96
C ILE A 55 3.28 6.25 4.69
N ALA A 56 1.97 6.36 4.43
CA ALA A 56 1.33 5.80 3.24
C ALA A 56 1.91 6.32 1.91
N CYS A 57 2.40 7.56 1.90
CA CYS A 57 3.04 8.21 0.75
C CYS A 57 4.57 8.06 0.72
N SER A 58 5.15 7.40 1.73
CA SER A 58 6.60 7.32 1.87
C SER A 58 7.18 6.11 1.13
N HIS A 59 8.46 6.19 0.79
CA HIS A 59 9.20 5.08 0.17
C HIS A 59 9.08 3.77 0.94
N ILE A 60 8.92 3.83 2.27
CA ILE A 60 8.75 2.65 3.13
C ILE A 60 7.57 1.79 2.66
N LEU A 61 6.39 2.39 2.52
CA LEU A 61 5.18 1.68 2.09
C LEU A 61 5.10 1.48 0.59
N HIS A 62 5.69 2.37 -0.21
CA HIS A 62 5.79 2.16 -1.66
C HIS A 62 6.66 0.96 -2.03
N ARG A 63 7.76 0.71 -1.31
CA ARG A 63 8.61 -0.46 -1.52
C ARG A 63 8.05 -1.73 -0.93
N SER A 64 7.53 -1.66 0.29
CA SER A 64 7.05 -2.87 0.98
C SER A 64 5.70 -3.34 0.46
N ILE A 65 4.77 -2.43 0.17
CA ILE A 65 3.44 -2.73 -0.36
C ILE A 65 3.35 -2.18 -1.79
N THR A 66 3.96 -2.91 -2.72
CA THR A 66 3.95 -2.52 -4.14
C THR A 66 2.54 -2.62 -4.74
N ASN A 67 2.31 -1.95 -5.87
CA ASN A 67 1.02 -2.00 -6.56
C ASN A 67 0.65 -3.44 -6.97
N LYS A 68 1.65 -4.25 -7.35
CA LYS A 68 1.48 -5.68 -7.66
C LYS A 68 0.90 -6.46 -6.47
N ILE A 69 1.38 -6.18 -5.25
CA ILE A 69 0.88 -6.84 -4.04
C ILE A 69 -0.57 -6.41 -3.75
N LEU A 70 -0.90 -5.14 -3.96
CA LEU A 70 -2.28 -4.67 -3.81
C LEU A 70 -3.23 -5.34 -4.81
N GLU A 71 -2.79 -5.48 -6.06
CA GLU A 71 -3.53 -6.17 -7.12
C GLU A 71 -3.73 -7.66 -6.80
N GLN A 72 -2.69 -8.34 -6.31
CA GLN A 72 -2.77 -9.74 -5.87
C GLN A 72 -3.74 -9.96 -4.70
N VAL A 73 -3.86 -8.98 -3.80
CA VAL A 73 -4.82 -9.03 -2.68
C VAL A 73 -6.26 -8.74 -3.14
N GLY A 74 -6.46 -8.43 -4.43
CA GLY A 74 -7.78 -8.24 -5.04
C GLY A 74 -8.17 -6.78 -5.28
N LEU A 75 -7.25 -5.82 -5.14
CA LEU A 75 -7.50 -4.45 -5.56
C LEU A 75 -7.44 -4.37 -7.09
N LYS A 76 -8.58 -4.53 -7.75
CA LYS A 76 -8.70 -4.38 -9.20
C LYS A 76 -8.26 -2.97 -9.60
N ASN A 77 -7.51 -2.88 -10.71
CA ASN A 77 -7.10 -1.60 -11.27
C ASN A 77 -8.34 -0.87 -11.82
N LEU A 78 -8.65 0.30 -11.25
CA LEU A 78 -9.81 1.12 -11.61
C LEU A 78 -9.79 1.54 -13.08
N VAL A 79 -8.61 1.76 -13.66
CA VAL A 79 -8.46 2.12 -15.07
C VAL A 79 -8.93 0.97 -15.96
N HIS A 80 -8.45 -0.25 -15.68
CA HIS A 80 -8.83 -1.45 -16.43
C HIS A 80 -10.33 -1.78 -16.29
N LEU A 81 -10.90 -1.55 -15.10
CA LEU A 81 -12.34 -1.70 -14.87
C LEU A 81 -13.14 -0.71 -15.72
N PHE A 82 -12.70 0.54 -15.79
CA PHE A 82 -13.37 1.56 -16.58
C PHE A 82 -13.29 1.26 -18.07
N GLU A 83 -12.11 0.89 -18.58
CA GLU A 83 -11.92 0.51 -19.99
C GLU A 83 -12.83 -0.66 -20.37
N HIS A 84 -12.87 -1.72 -19.55
CA HIS A 84 -13.75 -2.86 -19.80
C HIS A 84 -15.24 -2.46 -19.80
N ALA A 85 -15.66 -1.59 -18.88
CA ALA A 85 -17.05 -1.13 -18.81
C ALA A 85 -17.42 -0.22 -20.01
N HIS A 86 -16.45 0.56 -20.50
CA HIS A 86 -16.66 1.48 -21.63
C HIS A 86 -16.67 0.74 -22.97
N LEU A 87 -15.93 -0.35 -23.11
CA LEU A 87 -15.92 -1.23 -24.28
C LEU A 87 -17.16 -2.14 -24.38
N SER A 88 -17.89 -2.32 -23.28
CA SER A 88 -19.13 -3.09 -23.22
C SER A 88 -20.40 -2.27 -23.53
N TYR A 89 -20.24 -1.01 -23.92
CA TYR A 89 -21.30 -0.13 -24.43
C TYR A 89 -21.19 -0.02 -25.96
#